data_AF-A0A0N1NYH2-F1
#
_entry.id   AF-A0A0N1NYH2-F1
#
_cell.length_a   1.000
_cell.length_b   1.000
_cell.length_c   1.000
_cell.angle_alpha   90.00
_cell.angle_beta   90.00
_cell.angle_gamma   90.00
#
_symmetry.space_group_name_H-M   'P 1'
#
loop_
_entity.id
_entity.type
_entity.pdbx_description
1 polymer ?
#
loop_
_entity_poly.entity_id
_entity_poly.type
_entity_poly.pdbx_seq_one_letter_code
_entity_poly.pdbx_strand_id
1 'polypeptide(L)'
;TSLLPDGMHVYDLRHPPDYGRIPDPEDIFGSLEVDPDGGFTGGDGGYQESGTYRLCTRDGICVLSGFLRERLVEALRAEEAKGR
;
A
#
# COMPACT_ATOMS: atom_id res chain seq x y z
N THR A 1 -26.20 -0.33 -1.22
CA THR A 1 -24.88 -1.00 -1.20
C THR A 1 -23.97 -0.22 -2.12
N SER A 2 -23.33 0.84 -1.60
CA SER A 2 -22.43 1.65 -2.43
C SER A 2 -21.22 0.81 -2.78
N LEU A 3 -21.08 0.50 -4.07
CA LEU A 3 -19.77 0.24 -4.64
C LEU A 3 -18.96 1.50 -4.32
N LEU A 4 -18.04 1.41 -3.36
CA LEU A 4 -17.08 2.49 -3.15
C LEU A 4 -16.40 2.72 -4.51
N PRO A 5 -16.22 3.97 -4.96
CA PRO A 5 -15.42 4.22 -6.16
C PRO A 5 -14.10 3.48 -6.00
N ASP A 6 -13.69 2.71 -7.01
CA ASP A 6 -12.60 1.73 -6.93
C ASP A 6 -11.29 2.44 -6.55
N GLY A 7 -11.05 2.58 -5.25
CA GLY A 7 -9.84 3.19 -4.72
C GLY A 7 -8.63 2.43 -5.23
N MET A 8 -7.57 3.16 -5.58
CA MET A 8 -6.33 2.55 -6.00
C MET A 8 -5.74 1.77 -4.83
N HIS A 9 -5.67 0.45 -4.98
CA HIS A 9 -5.06 -0.42 -3.97
C HIS A 9 -3.54 -0.25 -4.00
N VAL A 10 -2.96 -0.03 -2.82
CA VAL A 10 -1.52 -0.05 -2.59
C VAL A 10 -1.18 -1.43 -2.03
N TYR A 11 -0.30 -2.16 -2.71
CA TYR A 11 0.05 -3.54 -2.37
C TYR A 11 1.55 -3.79 -2.49
N ASP A 12 2.01 -4.88 -1.88
CA ASP A 12 3.40 -5.33 -1.98
C ASP A 12 3.62 -6.24 -3.20
N LEU A 13 4.86 -6.33 -3.66
CA LEU A 13 5.25 -6.97 -4.92
C LEU A 13 5.63 -8.45 -4.78
N ARG A 14 5.33 -9.12 -3.66
CA ARG A 14 5.68 -10.54 -3.50
C ARG A 14 4.87 -11.44 -4.44
N HIS A 15 3.62 -11.06 -4.70
CA HIS A 15 2.71 -11.74 -5.62
C HIS A 15 1.97 -10.70 -6.48
N PRO A 16 2.62 -10.17 -7.54
CA PRO A 16 1.98 -9.19 -8.41
C PRO A 16 0.74 -9.78 -9.09
N PRO A 17 -0.40 -9.07 -9.10
CA PRO A 17 -1.61 -9.58 -9.72
C PRO A 17 -1.48 -9.64 -11.24
N ASP A 18 -2.25 -10.54 -11.87
CA ASP A 18 -2.44 -10.53 -13.31
C ASP A 18 -3.04 -9.20 -13.80
N TYR A 19 -2.79 -8.86 -15.06
CA TYR A 19 -3.32 -7.62 -15.63
C TYR A 19 -4.84 -7.51 -15.48
N GLY A 20 -5.29 -6.39 -14.91
CA GLY A 20 -6.71 -6.13 -14.63
C GLY A 20 -7.28 -6.87 -13.41
N ARG A 21 -6.43 -7.53 -12.61
CA ARG A 21 -6.82 -8.14 -11.33
C ARG A 21 -6.41 -7.29 -10.14
N ILE A 22 -7.13 -7.51 -9.05
CA ILE A 22 -6.82 -6.96 -7.73
C ILE A 22 -5.91 -7.98 -7.01
N PRO A 23 -4.89 -7.54 -6.25
CA PRO A 23 -4.07 -8.42 -5.43
C PRO A 23 -4.88 -9.21 -4.39
N ASP A 24 -4.28 -10.23 -3.80
CA ASP A 24 -4.88 -10.92 -2.67
C ASP A 24 -5.03 -9.95 -1.48
N PRO A 25 -6.12 -10.03 -0.68
CA PRO A 25 -6.37 -9.08 0.42
C PRO A 25 -5.21 -8.96 1.42
N GLU A 26 -4.51 -10.07 1.64
CA GLU A 26 -3.34 -10.16 2.52
C GLU A 26 -2.09 -9.45 1.99
N ASP A 27 -2.09 -9.05 0.72
CA ASP A 27 -1.00 -8.33 0.05
C ASP A 27 -1.28 -6.83 -0.13
N ILE A 28 -2.52 -6.40 0.15
CA ILE A 28 -2.96 -5.00 0.03
C ILE A 28 -2.74 -4.31 1.37
N PHE A 29 -1.93 -3.25 1.39
CA PHE A 29 -1.78 -2.37 2.56
C PHE A 29 -3.08 -1.61 2.83
N GLY A 30 -3.66 -1.05 1.78
CA GLY A 30 -4.85 -0.21 1.85
C GLY A 30 -5.23 0.37 0.49
N SER A 31 -6.21 1.26 0.49
CA SER A 31 -6.74 1.91 -0.71
C SER A 31 -6.66 3.43 -0.59
N LEU A 32 -6.43 4.09 -1.72
CA LEU A 32 -6.41 5.54 -1.85
C LEU A 32 -7.44 5.99 -2.89
N GLU A 33 -8.14 7.07 -2.61
CA GLU A 33 -9.00 7.75 -3.56
C GLU A 33 -8.19 8.72 -4.41
N VAL A 34 -8.31 8.57 -5.73
CA VAL A 34 -7.66 9.42 -6.72
C VAL A 34 -8.70 10.12 -7.58
N ASP A 35 -8.40 11.36 -7.94
CA ASP A 35 -9.22 12.14 -8.87
C ASP A 35 -8.97 11.70 -10.33
N PRO A 36 -9.80 12.17 -11.29
CA PRO A 36 -9.64 11.81 -12.71
C PRO A 36 -8.30 12.26 -13.33
N ASP A 37 -7.60 13.22 -12.73
CA ASP A 37 -6.30 13.70 -13.19
C ASP A 37 -5.13 12.89 -12.57
N GLY A 38 -5.45 11.91 -11.72
CA GLY A 38 -4.49 11.05 -11.02
C GLY A 38 -3.92 11.67 -9.74
N GLY A 39 -4.47 12.78 -9.28
CA GLY A 39 -4.16 13.40 -7.99
C GLY A 39 -4.85 12.71 -6.83
N PHE A 40 -4.35 12.92 -5.61
CA PHE A 40 -5.02 12.42 -4.40
C PHE A 40 -6.22 13.30 -4.03
N THR A 41 -7.39 12.69 -3.87
CA THR A 41 -8.57 13.39 -3.37
C THR A 41 -8.31 13.86 -1.93
N GLY A 42 -8.60 15.13 -1.63
CA GLY A 42 -8.41 15.67 -0.28
C GLY A 42 -6.95 15.87 0.16
N GLY A 43 -5.98 15.66 -0.73
CA GLY A 43 -4.55 15.88 -0.48
C GLY A 43 -3.81 14.68 0.12
N ASP A 44 -4.49 13.83 0.88
CA ASP A 44 -3.96 12.58 1.44
C ASP A 44 -4.53 11.31 0.79
N GLY A 45 -5.50 11.48 -0.12
CA GLY A 45 -6.15 10.37 -0.83
C GLY A 45 -7.07 9.56 0.07
N GLY A 46 -7.41 10.05 1.28
CA GLY A 46 -8.31 9.38 2.20
C GLY A 46 -7.91 7.92 2.48
N TYR A 47 -6.63 7.67 2.79
CA TYR A 47 -6.10 6.32 2.98
C TYR A 47 -6.97 5.45 3.90
N GLN A 48 -7.37 4.29 3.38
CA GLN A 48 -8.11 3.27 4.12
C GLN A 48 -7.30 1.99 4.23
N GLU A 49 -6.98 1.59 5.46
CA GLU A 49 -6.26 0.34 5.72
C GLU A 49 -7.08 -0.90 5.28
N SER A 50 -6.43 -1.90 4.69
CA SER A 50 -7.06 -3.15 4.26
C SER A 50 -7.59 -3.99 5.44
N GLY A 51 -6.91 -3.91 6.60
CA GLY A 51 -7.22 -4.70 7.80
C GLY A 51 -6.87 -6.19 7.71
N THR A 52 -6.47 -6.68 6.53
CA THR A 52 -6.12 -8.10 6.30
C THR A 52 -4.68 -8.33 5.85
N TYR A 53 -3.91 -7.25 5.63
CA TYR A 53 -2.50 -7.29 5.24
C TYR A 53 -1.65 -8.16 6.19
N ARG A 54 -0.72 -8.95 5.63
CA ARG A 54 0.24 -9.73 6.42
C ARG A 54 1.66 -9.49 5.97
N LEU A 55 2.57 -9.23 6.91
CA LEU A 55 3.99 -9.07 6.59
C LEU A 55 4.63 -10.31 5.93
N CYS A 56 4.17 -11.50 6.30
CA CYS A 56 4.62 -12.77 5.73
C CYS A 56 3.41 -13.63 5.37
N THR A 57 3.41 -14.21 4.17
CA THR A 57 2.42 -15.17 3.69
C THR A 57 3.14 -16.43 3.22
N ARG A 58 2.41 -17.38 2.63
CA ARG A 58 3.01 -18.58 2.01
C ARG A 58 3.91 -18.24 0.82
N ASP A 59 3.72 -17.06 0.22
CA ASP A 59 4.44 -16.58 -0.96
C ASP A 59 5.71 -15.80 -0.58
N GLY A 60 5.95 -15.62 0.74
CA GLY A 60 7.19 -15.08 1.28
C GLY A 60 6.98 -13.87 2.20
N ILE A 61 8.09 -13.17 2.46
CA ILE A 61 8.09 -11.88 3.15
C ILE A 61 7.67 -10.76 2.20
N CYS A 62 7.09 -9.69 2.73
CA CYS A 62 6.70 -8.52 1.94
C CYS A 62 7.84 -8.01 1.05
N VAL A 63 7.50 -7.67 -0.20
CA VAL A 63 8.45 -7.10 -1.16
C VAL A 63 8.00 -5.70 -1.52
N LEU A 64 8.74 -4.69 -1.08
CA LEU A 64 8.39 -3.30 -1.39
C LEU A 64 8.91 -2.88 -2.76
N SER A 65 8.20 -1.97 -3.43
CA SER A 65 8.74 -1.23 -4.56
C SER A 65 10.00 -0.45 -4.13
N GLY A 66 10.88 -0.13 -5.08
CA GLY A 66 12.10 0.63 -4.78
C GLY A 66 11.82 1.93 -4.02
N PHE A 67 10.80 2.67 -4.44
CA PHE A 67 10.34 3.89 -3.77
C PHE A 67 9.87 3.64 -2.33
N LEU A 68 8.97 2.67 -2.11
CA LEU A 68 8.45 2.38 -0.78
C LEU A 68 9.54 1.87 0.16
N ARG A 69 10.49 1.09 -0.36
CA ARG A 69 11.66 0.64 0.40
C ARG A 69 12.52 1.81 0.85
N GLU A 70 12.81 2.76 -0.05
CA GLU A 70 13.58 3.97 0.29
C GLU A 70 12.89 4.80 1.36
N ARG A 71 11.59 5.07 1.20
CA ARG A 71 10.78 5.80 2.19
C ARG A 71 10.76 5.09 3.56
N LEU A 72 10.64 3.75 3.57
CA LEU A 72 10.69 2.98 4.80
C LEU A 72 12.05 3.11 5.50
N VAL A 73 13.15 2.99 4.77
CA VAL A 73 14.50 3.14 5.33
C VAL A 73 14.72 4.55 5.89
N GLU A 74 14.26 5.58 5.20
CA GLU A 74 14.30 6.97 5.68
C GLU A 74 13.52 7.13 6.99
N ALA A 75 12.30 6.60 7.06
CA ALA A 75 11.47 6.64 8.25
C ALA A 75 12.13 5.90 9.43
N LEU A 76 12.65 4.69 9.20
CA LEU A 76 13.32 3.90 10.24
C LEU A 76 14.56 4.60 10.80
N ARG A 77 15.38 5.22 9.94
CA ARG A 77 16.55 6.02 10.39
C ARG A 77 16.13 7.24 11.21
N ALA A 78 15.02 7.88 10.85
CA ALA A 78 14.48 9.00 11.61
C ALA A 78 13.99 8.55 13.00
N GLU A 79 13.37 7.36 13.11
CA GLU A 79 12.98 6.78 14.39
C GLU A 79 14.19 6.37 15.25
N GLU A 80 15.21 5.75 14.65
CA GLU A 80 16.48 5.43 15.34
C GLU A 80 17.13 6.67 15.94
N ALA A 81 17.08 7.81 15.23
CA ALA A 81 17.63 9.08 15.71
C ALA A 81 16.84 9.69 16.89
N LYS A 82 15.53 9.43 16.99
CA LYS A 82 14.68 9.88 18.11
C LYS A 82 14.87 9.03 19.37
N GLY A 83 15.24 7.76 19.19
CA GLY A 83 15.47 6.81 20.28
C GLY A 83 16.84 6.91 20.95
N ARG A 84 17.69 7.85 20.54
CA ARG A 84 19.01 8.14 21.12
C ARG A 84 19.00 9.46 21.88
#